data_AF-A0A7V9HQL5-F1
#
_entry.id   AF-A0A7V9HQL5-F1
#
_cell.length_a   1.000
_cell.length_b   1.000
_cell.length_c   1.000
_cell.angle_alpha   90.00
_cell.angle_beta   90.00
_cell.angle_gamma   90.00
#
_symmetry.space_group_name_H-M   'P 1'
#
loop_
_entity.id
_entity.type
_entity.pdbx_description
1 polymer ?
#
loop_
_entity_poly.entity_id
_entity_poly.type
_entity_poly.pdbx_seq_one_letter_code
_entity_poly.pdbx_strand_id
1 'polypeptide(L)'
;MARVLIPIPSRDFDPSEVAVSWEMLRSRGHDVVFATPDGKPGAADELMLTGSGFDPWSHLPGLRSLTLIGRFLRADSRARRAYAEMEGDASFRRPGSWPGIDLGSLDGLLLPGGHRARGMREYLESEILQAVVA
;
A
#
# COMPACT_ATOMS: atom_id res chain seq x y z
N MET A 1 22.62 7.97 0.25
CA MET A 1 21.57 6.97 -0.03
C MET A 1 20.94 6.63 1.29
N ALA A 2 19.63 6.79 1.41
CA ALA A 2 18.89 6.58 2.66
C ALA A 2 18.08 5.29 2.56
N ARG A 3 17.92 4.58 3.67
CA ARG A 3 17.06 3.39 3.79
C ARG A 3 15.73 3.77 4.43
N VAL A 4 14.66 3.73 3.65
CA VAL A 4 13.32 4.17 4.04
C VAL A 4 12.41 2.97 4.24
N LEU A 5 11.80 2.86 5.40
CA LEU A 5 10.78 1.86 5.69
C LEU A 5 9.39 2.39 5.29
N ILE A 6 8.63 1.56 4.57
CA ILE A 6 7.21 1.73 4.33
C ILE A 6 6.48 0.53 4.97
N PRO A 7 6.00 0.65 6.22
CA PRO A 7 5.17 -0.40 6.80
C PRO A 7 3.78 -0.35 6.14
N ILE A 8 3.22 -1.51 5.82
CA ILE A 8 1.88 -1.64 5.22
C ILE A 8 1.08 -2.73 5.94
N PRO A 9 -0.25 -2.62 6.02
CA PRO A 9 -1.10 -3.73 6.45
C PRO A 9 -1.00 -4.92 5.49
N SER A 10 -1.53 -6.06 5.93
CA SER A 10 -1.73 -7.25 5.10
C SER A 10 -2.67 -6.97 3.93
N ARG A 11 -3.60 -6.02 4.08
CA ARG A 11 -4.51 -5.61 3.00
C ARG A 11 -5.04 -4.18 3.12
N ASP A 12 -5.61 -3.71 2.02
CA ASP A 12 -6.42 -2.49 1.89
C ASP A 12 -5.67 -1.15 2.07
N PHE A 13 -4.33 -1.16 1.96
CA PHE A 13 -3.58 0.10 1.87
C PHE A 13 -3.88 0.82 0.55
N ASP A 14 -3.69 2.15 0.53
CA ASP A 14 -3.85 2.93 -0.69
C ASP A 14 -2.70 2.64 -1.67
N PRO A 15 -2.98 2.06 -2.87
CA PRO A 15 -1.91 1.73 -3.82
C PRO A 15 -1.16 2.96 -4.32
N SER A 16 -1.80 4.13 -4.36
CA SER A 16 -1.18 5.36 -4.85
C SER A 16 -0.16 5.89 -3.84
N GLU A 17 -0.53 5.98 -2.56
CA GLU A 17 0.35 6.47 -1.51
C GLU A 17 1.59 5.57 -1.37
N VAL A 18 1.42 4.26 -1.47
CA VAL A 18 2.52 3.30 -1.35
C VAL A 18 3.38 3.29 -2.62
N ALA A 19 2.77 3.02 -3.78
CA ALA A 19 3.54 2.74 -4.99
C ALA A 19 4.20 4.00 -5.59
N VAL A 20 3.53 5.15 -5.55
CA VAL A 20 4.12 6.40 -6.06
C VAL A 20 5.27 6.85 -5.17
N SER A 21 5.12 6.73 -3.84
CA SER A 21 6.20 7.04 -2.91
C SER A 21 7.39 6.11 -3.11
N TRP A 22 7.16 4.81 -3.25
CA TRP A 22 8.19 3.82 -3.59
C TRP A 22 8.91 4.17 -4.90
N GLU A 23 8.18 4.44 -5.99
CA GLU A 23 8.73 4.84 -7.30
C GLU A 23 9.60 6.11 -7.16
N MET A 24 9.12 7.11 -6.44
CA MET A 24 9.81 8.40 -6.26
C MET A 24 11.08 8.29 -5.40
N LEU A 25 11.07 7.43 -4.39
CA LEU A 25 12.23 7.18 -3.53
C LEU A 25 13.29 6.35 -4.27
N ARG A 26 12.86 5.27 -4.93
CA ARG A 26 13.75 4.42 -5.73
C ARG A 26 14.40 5.18 -6.88
N SER A 27 13.65 6.02 -7.60
CA SER A 27 14.19 6.84 -8.70
C SER A 27 15.22 7.89 -8.23
N ARG A 28 15.24 8.23 -6.94
CA ARG A 28 16.26 9.10 -6.31
C ARG A 28 17.43 8.33 -5.71
N GLY A 29 17.48 7.01 -5.89
CA GLY A 29 18.56 6.15 -5.39
C GLY A 29 18.46 5.83 -3.90
N HIS A 30 17.28 5.98 -3.28
CA HIS A 30 17.04 5.50 -1.93
C HIS A 30 16.74 3.99 -1.94
N ASP A 31 17.09 3.32 -0.84
CA ASP A 31 16.67 1.95 -0.59
C ASP A 31 15.31 1.98 0.09
N VAL A 32 14.33 1.25 -0.45
CA VAL A 32 12.99 1.19 0.11
C VAL A 32 12.74 -0.23 0.56
N VAL A 33 12.37 -0.37 1.82
CA VAL A 33 12.02 -1.67 2.41
C VAL A 33 10.60 -1.63 2.93
N PHE A 34 9.92 -2.77 2.84
CA PHE A 34 8.56 -2.93 3.34
C PHE A 34 8.55 -3.77 4.60
N ALA A 35 7.59 -3.50 5.48
CA ALA A 35 7.27 -4.39 6.60
C ALA A 35 5.76 -4.59 6.72
N THR A 36 5.35 -5.82 7.02
CA THR A 36 3.95 -6.25 7.14
C THR A 36 3.75 -6.97 8.47
N PRO A 37 2.52 -7.24 8.93
CA PRO A 37 2.32 -7.92 10.21
C PRO A 37 3.08 -9.24 10.33
N ASP A 38 3.11 -10.04 9.25
CA ASP A 38 3.62 -11.40 9.24
C ASP A 38 4.79 -11.64 8.26
N GLY A 39 5.31 -10.60 7.63
CA GLY A 39 6.41 -10.71 6.67
C GLY A 39 5.99 -11.26 5.30
N LYS A 40 4.69 -11.28 4.98
CA LYS A 40 4.18 -11.63 3.64
C LYS A 40 3.75 -10.37 2.90
N PRO A 41 3.80 -10.36 1.55
CA PRO A 41 3.34 -9.20 0.77
C PRO A 41 1.91 -8.83 1.11
N GLY A 42 1.66 -7.54 1.36
CA GLY A 42 0.31 -7.02 1.53
C GLY A 42 -0.41 -6.84 0.19
N ALA A 43 -1.74 -6.79 0.22
CA ALA A 43 -2.57 -6.49 -0.95
C ALA A 43 -3.15 -5.06 -0.88
N ALA A 44 -3.04 -4.28 -1.94
CA ALA A 44 -3.67 -2.95 -1.94
C ALA A 44 -5.21 -3.04 -1.98
N ASP A 45 -5.90 -1.93 -1.74
CA ASP A 45 -7.35 -1.85 -1.94
C ASP A 45 -7.71 -2.08 -3.42
N GLU A 46 -8.31 -3.24 -3.71
CA GLU A 46 -8.75 -3.63 -5.06
C GLU A 46 -9.74 -2.62 -5.67
N LEU A 47 -10.53 -1.90 -4.86
CA LEU A 47 -11.42 -0.86 -5.37
C LEU A 47 -10.63 0.31 -5.95
N MET A 48 -9.50 0.66 -5.35
CA MET A 48 -8.62 1.71 -5.86
C MET A 48 -7.87 1.27 -7.12
N LEU A 49 -7.65 -0.02 -7.32
CA LEU A 49 -7.03 -0.56 -8.52
C LEU A 49 -8.01 -0.68 -9.69
N THR A 50 -9.24 -1.13 -9.41
CA THR A 50 -10.25 -1.49 -10.43
C THR A 50 -11.26 -0.38 -10.69
N GLY A 51 -11.55 0.45 -9.67
CA GLY A 51 -12.68 1.37 -9.63
C GLY A 51 -14.03 0.69 -9.42
N SER A 52 -14.08 -0.64 -9.33
CA SER A 52 -15.33 -1.42 -9.39
C SER A 52 -16.07 -1.44 -8.06
N GLY A 53 -17.19 -0.72 -7.93
CA GLY A 53 -17.98 -0.70 -6.69
C GLY A 53 -18.46 0.67 -6.23
N PHE A 54 -17.97 1.74 -6.85
CA PHE A 54 -18.40 3.13 -6.55
C PHE A 54 -19.68 3.55 -7.27
N ASP A 55 -20.05 2.87 -8.36
CA ASP A 55 -21.26 3.18 -9.10
C ASP A 55 -22.49 2.56 -8.38
N PRO A 56 -23.62 3.28 -8.23
CA PRO A 56 -24.84 2.76 -7.57
C PRO A 56 -25.35 1.42 -8.13
N TRP A 57 -24.97 1.13 -9.37
CA TRP A 57 -25.38 0.00 -10.19
C TRP A 57 -24.41 -1.18 -10.06
N SER A 58 -23.30 -1.03 -9.33
CA SER A 58 -22.27 -2.06 -9.13
C SER A 58 -22.79 -3.29 -8.37
N HIS A 59 -23.96 -3.19 -7.73
CA HIS A 59 -24.63 -4.32 -7.11
C HIS A 59 -25.48 -5.14 -8.11
N LEU A 60 -25.77 -4.61 -9.30
CA LEU A 60 -26.57 -5.29 -10.33
C LEU A 60 -25.69 -6.25 -11.16
N PRO A 61 -26.09 -7.53 -11.32
CA PRO A 61 -25.39 -8.48 -12.18
C PRO A 61 -25.38 -7.97 -13.64
N GLY A 62 -24.21 -7.99 -14.28
CA GLY A 62 -24.02 -7.52 -15.65
C GLY A 62 -23.63 -6.03 -15.80
N LEU A 63 -23.81 -5.19 -14.77
CA LEU A 63 -23.38 -3.78 -14.78
C LEU A 63 -22.15 -3.49 -13.91
N ARG A 64 -21.60 -4.51 -13.24
CA ARG A 64 -20.39 -4.41 -12.38
C ARG A 64 -19.14 -3.87 -13.06
N SER A 65 -19.01 -4.06 -14.37
CA SER A 65 -17.87 -3.61 -15.18
C SER A 65 -18.06 -2.20 -15.76
N LEU A 66 -19.25 -1.61 -15.63
CA LEU A 66 -19.56 -0.25 -16.08
C LEU A 66 -19.18 0.75 -14.99
N THR A 67 -17.88 1.02 -14.88
CA THR A 67 -17.34 2.01 -13.95
C THR A 67 -17.30 3.40 -14.57
N LEU A 68 -18.29 4.23 -14.24
CA LEU A 68 -18.37 5.63 -14.67
C LEU A 68 -17.81 6.55 -13.58
N ILE A 69 -18.37 6.48 -12.37
CA ILE A 69 -17.90 7.21 -11.19
C ILE A 69 -16.64 6.56 -10.63
N GLY A 70 -16.59 5.21 -10.62
CA GLY A 70 -15.43 4.46 -10.15
C GLY A 70 -14.13 4.73 -10.91
N ARG A 71 -14.21 5.15 -12.18
CA ARG A 71 -13.02 5.55 -12.96
C ARG A 71 -12.41 6.88 -12.54
N PHE A 72 -13.21 7.79 -11.97
CA PHE A 72 -12.71 9.06 -11.44
C PHE A 72 -12.16 8.91 -10.02
N LEU A 73 -12.65 7.92 -9.26
CA LEU A 73 -12.25 7.67 -7.88
C LEU A 73 -11.13 6.62 -7.73
N ARG A 74 -10.81 5.86 -8.79
CA ARG A 74 -9.68 4.92 -8.76
C ARG A 74 -8.33 5.65 -8.76
N ALA A 75 -7.28 4.93 -8.38
CA ALA A 75 -5.90 5.37 -8.52
C ALA A 75 -5.59 5.75 -9.98
N ASP A 76 -4.87 6.86 -10.16
CA ASP A 76 -4.48 7.34 -11.48
C ASP A 76 -3.69 6.26 -12.26
N SER A 77 -3.71 6.35 -13.59
CA SER A 77 -2.96 5.46 -14.48
C SER A 77 -1.49 5.31 -14.11
N ARG A 78 -0.83 6.38 -13.63
CA ARG A 78 0.53 6.35 -13.14
C ARG A 78 0.66 5.50 -11.88
N ALA A 79 -0.21 5.71 -10.90
CA ALA A 79 -0.20 4.98 -9.63
C ALA A 79 -0.41 3.47 -9.84
N ARG A 80 -1.31 3.09 -10.75
CA ARG A 80 -1.53 1.68 -11.09
C ARG A 80 -0.34 1.03 -11.79
N ARG A 81 0.38 1.77 -12.66
CA ARG A 81 1.62 1.27 -13.26
C ARG A 81 2.72 1.11 -12.22
N ALA A 82 2.91 2.12 -11.37
CA ALA A 82 3.87 2.06 -10.28
C ALA A 82 3.57 0.89 -9.34
N TYR A 83 2.29 0.62 -9.06
CA TYR A 83 1.88 -0.52 -8.24
C TYR A 83 2.26 -1.86 -8.90
N ALA A 84 1.95 -2.03 -10.19
CA ALA A 84 2.32 -3.24 -10.92
C ALA A 84 3.85 -3.46 -10.99
N GLU A 85 4.63 -2.39 -11.11
CA GLU A 85 6.10 -2.46 -11.04
C GLU A 85 6.57 -2.83 -9.63
N MET A 86 5.97 -2.23 -8.59
CA MET A 86 6.27 -2.50 -7.19
C MET A 86 5.96 -3.95 -6.79
N GLU A 87 4.86 -4.53 -7.27
CA GLU A 87 4.52 -5.95 -7.04
C GLU A 87 5.60 -6.91 -7.55
N GLY A 88 6.37 -6.49 -8.56
CA GLY A 88 7.52 -7.24 -9.09
C GLY A 88 8.80 -7.07 -8.28
N ASP A 89 8.92 -6.02 -7.45
CA ASP A 89 10.15 -5.68 -6.74
C ASP A 89 10.45 -6.64 -5.60
N ALA A 90 11.74 -6.95 -5.42
CA ALA A 90 12.20 -7.90 -4.43
C ALA A 90 11.90 -7.47 -2.98
N SER A 91 11.94 -6.17 -2.69
CA SER A 91 11.65 -5.62 -1.36
C SER A 91 10.18 -5.78 -0.99
N PHE A 92 9.28 -5.64 -1.96
CA PHE A 92 7.84 -5.80 -1.74
C PHE A 92 7.44 -7.27 -1.67
N ARG A 93 8.06 -8.13 -2.49
CA ARG A 93 7.79 -9.58 -2.50
C ARG A 93 8.30 -10.32 -1.27
N ARG A 94 9.28 -9.74 -0.56
CA ARG A 94 9.86 -10.29 0.66
C ARG A 94 9.98 -9.17 1.71
N PRO A 95 8.84 -8.68 2.23
CA PRO A 95 8.86 -7.66 3.26
C PRO A 95 9.38 -8.25 4.57
N GLY A 96 9.91 -7.40 5.45
CA GLY A 96 10.11 -7.75 6.84
C GLY A 96 8.78 -7.92 7.58
N SER A 97 8.82 -8.47 8.79
CA SER A 97 7.66 -8.44 9.70
C SER A 97 7.74 -7.23 10.64
N TRP A 98 6.59 -6.72 11.10
CA TRP A 98 6.58 -5.61 12.06
C TRP A 98 7.37 -5.90 13.35
N PRO A 99 7.26 -7.08 13.98
CA PRO A 99 8.10 -7.40 15.15
C PRO A 99 9.60 -7.40 14.86
N GLY A 100 10.00 -7.52 13.59
CA GLY A 100 11.39 -7.53 13.15
C GLY A 100 11.90 -6.17 12.67
N ILE A 101 11.14 -5.08 12.84
CA ILE A 101 11.58 -3.74 12.48
C ILE A 101 12.75 -3.33 13.38
N ASP A 102 13.89 -3.03 12.78
CA ASP A 102 15.04 -2.41 13.43
C ASP A 102 15.16 -0.94 12.99
N LEU A 103 14.66 -0.02 13.84
CA LEU A 103 14.73 1.41 13.62
C LEU A 103 16.16 1.95 13.51
N GLY A 104 17.13 1.31 14.17
CA GLY A 104 18.54 1.73 14.11
C GLY A 104 19.16 1.55 12.73
N SER A 105 18.54 0.73 11.88
CA SER A 105 18.96 0.49 10.50
C SER A 105 18.30 1.41 9.47
N LEU A 106 17.39 2.30 9.88
CA LEU A 106 16.55 3.10 9.01
C LEU A 106 16.89 4.58 9.08
N ASP A 107 16.86 5.25 7.94
CA ASP A 107 17.06 6.70 7.81
C ASP A 107 15.73 7.47 7.66
N GLY A 108 14.63 6.74 7.44
CA GLY A 108 13.32 7.34 7.26
C GLY A 108 12.18 6.35 7.39
N LEU A 109 11.02 6.88 7.77
CA LEU A 109 9.77 6.15 7.91
C LEU A 109 8.69 6.89 7.13
N LEU A 110 8.00 6.18 6.24
CA LEU A 110 6.86 6.70 5.49
C LEU A 110 5.64 5.85 5.82
N LEU A 111 4.62 6.47 6.41
CA LEU A 111 3.41 5.80 6.90
C LEU A 111 2.27 6.04 5.91
N PRO A 112 1.98 5.08 5.02
CA PRO A 112 0.88 5.20 4.08
C PRO A 112 -0.46 4.97 4.78
N GLY A 113 -1.50 5.54 4.18
CA GLY A 113 -2.89 5.34 4.56
C GLY A 113 -3.58 4.24 3.75
N GLY A 114 -4.90 4.30 3.80
CA GLY A 114 -5.83 3.40 3.15
C GLY A 114 -7.24 3.70 3.64
N HIS A 115 -8.24 3.38 2.82
CA HIS A 115 -9.61 3.85 3.06
C HIS A 115 -10.51 2.80 3.72
N ARG A 116 -10.06 1.54 3.79
CA ARG A 116 -10.90 0.42 4.26
C ARG A 116 -10.56 0.08 5.70
N ALA A 117 -11.48 0.35 6.60
CA ALA A 117 -11.34 0.00 8.01
C ALA A 117 -11.02 -1.49 8.23
N ARG A 118 -11.53 -2.39 7.37
CA ARG A 118 -11.30 -3.84 7.48
C ARG A 118 -9.81 -4.24 7.45
N GLY A 119 -9.00 -3.58 6.63
CA GLY A 119 -7.56 -3.80 6.54
C GLY A 119 -6.78 -2.80 7.37
N MET A 120 -7.14 -1.51 7.29
CA MET A 120 -6.40 -0.46 7.98
C MET A 120 -6.51 -0.51 9.51
N ARG A 121 -7.52 -1.17 10.08
CA ARG A 121 -7.62 -1.30 11.54
C ARG A 121 -6.41 -2.02 12.14
N GLU A 122 -5.92 -3.08 11.51
CA GLU A 122 -4.73 -3.79 12.02
C GLU A 122 -3.47 -2.92 11.97
N TYR A 123 -3.41 -1.97 11.04
CA TYR A 123 -2.31 -1.03 10.91
C TYR A 123 -2.38 0.07 11.97
N LEU A 124 -3.56 0.67 12.16
CA LEU A 124 -3.76 1.81 13.07
C LEU A 124 -3.78 1.39 14.55
N GLU A 125 -4.31 0.20 14.87
CA GLU A 125 -4.42 -0.32 16.24
C GLU A 125 -3.23 -1.19 16.66
N SER A 126 -2.19 -1.30 15.82
CA SER A 126 -0.99 -2.10 16.13
C SER A 126 -0.12 -1.41 17.17
N GLU A 127 -0.05 -1.97 18.38
CA GLU A 127 0.89 -1.52 19.42
C GLU A 127 2.35 -1.60 18.95
N ILE A 128 2.69 -2.59 18.10
CA ILE A 128 4.03 -2.75 17.55
C ILE A 128 4.36 -1.56 16.65
N LEU A 129 3.48 -1.20 15.71
CA LEU A 129 3.73 -0.05 14.84
C LEU A 129 3.68 1.26 15.61
N GLN A 130 2.79 1.40 16.60
CA GLN A 130 2.76 2.58 17.47
C GLN A 130 4.08 2.77 18.22
N ALA A 131 4.70 1.70 18.72
CA ALA A 131 6.02 1.75 19.35
C ALA A 131 7.15 2.10 18.37
N VAL A 132 6.98 1.85 17.07
CA VAL A 132 7.95 2.22 16.03
C VAL A 132 7.92 3.74 15.74
N VAL A 133 6.81 4.42 16.02
CA VAL A 133 6.66 5.87 15.77
C VAL A 133 6.79 6.77 17.00
N ALA A 134 6.70 6.20 18.20
CA ALA A 134 6.74 6.93 19.47
C ALA A 134 8.15 7.42 19.83
#